data_AF-A0A6P0MKV4-F1
#
_entry.id   AF-A0A6P0MKV4-F1
#
_cell.length_a   1.000
_cell.length_b   1.000
_cell.length_c   1.000
_cell.angle_alpha   90.00
_cell.angle_beta   90.00
_cell.angle_gamma   90.00
#
_symmetry.space_group_name_H-M   'P 1'
#
loop_
_entity.id
_entity.type
_entity.pdbx_description
1 polymer ?
#
loop_
_entity_poly.entity_id
_entity_poly.type
_entity_poly.pdbx_seq_one_letter_code
_entity_poly.pdbx_strand_id
1 'polypeptide(L)'
;MLPVSTYPGIILEKDSTEEEAVVKIQIQLNKKGYFCEVDGDFGKETEKQVKEFQKDQTLLEVDGMVGPLTWEKLFDEIPPEEPSKQTMKVLQTLSRRKDVFHQPTYQDNTGTGMFSSKGNKDRLSEPVYPPFVLGPRRQVDSLVRQVQALLPNQEIAFIITDRLVQYPHEYLPYISGAKSVVLIGSFVGIGATEEDFKKAPARHKRELWQLEQSIRLTQAMKRPIQSVVFAMGDSSRPEAEDVRTQMQGKLDTLLEKYNLSQLKQPITWGADETVLMAFAQTLDFGELPRKILVRISNPESKHRYDAEKTAKEIIPEKLDAVGLTKVNQGWDFDSSFATTNTEWDFEVAIVTRRPGGSNNQYQANDAEQAEFDENFLSRYRDYSPEQRSKLVIIDGRLFNGAWDSRSALQSCDLLAFGSWGTFGNAVGATLAIAKILFFAQNPFAQKQLYLEAVAHDVFANGYAEAQKGELKQQVNKTVGIKFDHYYGYKTDKDTAKVFAILNKLVNQRLKEHFADTNCLEGKNFSFTPQLWRTFESEVHLMPPLEPKIAQVGVFRKDLNPKVFQPKAK
;
A
#
# COMPACT_ATOMS: atom_id res chain seq x y z
N MET A 1 -18.84 7.02 -21.84
CA MET A 1 -19.36 5.85 -21.09
C MET A 1 -19.11 6.20 -19.63
N LEU A 2 -20.16 6.45 -18.85
CA LEU A 2 -20.00 6.87 -17.46
C LEU A 2 -19.71 5.61 -16.62
N PRO A 3 -18.70 5.63 -15.72
CA PRO A 3 -18.33 4.46 -14.93
C PRO A 3 -19.46 4.05 -13.98
N VAL A 4 -19.45 2.79 -13.55
CA VAL A 4 -20.15 2.33 -12.32
C VAL A 4 -19.93 3.41 -11.27
N SER A 5 -21.01 4.08 -10.86
CA SER A 5 -20.84 5.31 -10.09
C SER A 5 -20.15 4.95 -8.78
N THR A 6 -19.06 5.67 -8.44
CA THR A 6 -18.33 5.42 -7.20
C THR A 6 -19.27 5.67 -6.03
N TYR A 7 -19.43 4.67 -5.16
CA TYR A 7 -20.25 4.80 -3.96
C TYR A 7 -19.77 6.02 -3.15
N PRO A 8 -20.66 6.95 -2.78
CA PRO A 8 -20.28 8.24 -2.19
C PRO A 8 -19.79 8.14 -0.73
N GLY A 9 -19.68 6.94 -0.17
CA GLY A 9 -19.23 6.72 1.22
C GLY A 9 -20.29 7.04 2.27
N ILE A 10 -21.52 7.33 1.86
CA ILE A 10 -22.67 7.69 2.69
C ILE A 10 -23.82 6.71 2.44
N ILE A 11 -24.48 6.26 3.51
CA ILE A 11 -25.71 5.48 3.40
C ILE A 11 -26.83 6.45 3.08
N LEU A 12 -27.57 6.19 2.01
CA LEU A 12 -28.79 6.96 1.70
C LEU A 12 -29.99 6.24 2.28
N GLU A 13 -30.84 6.97 2.99
CA GLU A 13 -32.07 6.47 3.59
C GLU A 13 -33.15 7.56 3.54
N LYS A 14 -34.34 7.25 4.06
CA LYS A 14 -35.42 8.21 4.10
C LYS A 14 -34.98 9.49 4.82
N ASP A 15 -35.27 10.64 4.22
CA ASP A 15 -34.89 11.98 4.72
C ASP A 15 -33.37 12.29 4.65
N SER A 16 -32.58 11.54 3.88
CA SER A 16 -31.20 11.91 3.51
C SER A 16 -31.12 13.30 2.86
N THR A 17 -30.02 14.01 3.10
CA THR A 17 -29.82 15.40 2.64
C THR A 17 -28.90 15.52 1.42
N GLU A 18 -28.39 14.39 0.94
CA GLU A 18 -27.37 14.31 -0.10
C GLU A 18 -28.00 14.24 -1.50
N GLU A 19 -28.65 15.33 -1.87
CA GLU A 19 -29.45 15.53 -3.09
C GLU A 19 -28.81 14.92 -4.34
N GLU A 20 -27.53 15.23 -4.63
CA GLU A 20 -26.84 14.71 -5.81
C GLU A 20 -26.73 13.17 -5.84
N ALA A 21 -26.54 12.55 -4.67
CA ALA A 21 -26.44 11.10 -4.55
C ALA A 21 -27.83 10.44 -4.65
N VAL A 22 -28.85 11.10 -4.09
CA VAL A 22 -30.25 10.70 -4.20
C VAL A 22 -30.72 10.74 -5.66
N VAL A 23 -30.43 11.82 -6.39
CA VAL A 23 -30.73 11.93 -7.83
C VAL A 23 -30.10 10.78 -8.62
N LYS A 24 -28.84 10.42 -8.31
CA LYS A 24 -28.15 9.32 -9.00
C LYS A 24 -28.85 7.98 -8.79
N ILE A 25 -29.30 7.65 -7.57
CA ILE A 25 -29.99 6.39 -7.31
C ILE A 25 -31.39 6.37 -7.94
N GLN A 26 -32.12 7.49 -7.91
CA GLN A 26 -33.46 7.60 -8.49
C GLN A 26 -33.39 7.37 -10.01
N ILE A 27 -32.38 7.96 -10.68
CA ILE A 27 -32.11 7.71 -12.11
C ILE A 27 -31.85 6.22 -12.37
N GLN A 28 -31.07 5.54 -11.52
CA GLN A 28 -30.74 4.13 -11.75
C GLN A 28 -31.89 3.17 -11.42
N LEU A 29 -32.63 3.42 -10.35
CA LEU A 29 -33.86 2.70 -10.03
C LEU A 29 -34.80 2.75 -11.23
N ASN A 30 -35.01 3.94 -11.80
CA ASN A 30 -35.84 4.13 -12.99
C ASN A 30 -35.30 3.36 -14.20
N LYS A 31 -33.98 3.37 -14.44
CA LYS A 31 -33.34 2.60 -15.52
C LYS A 31 -33.50 1.08 -15.35
N LYS A 32 -33.56 0.59 -14.11
CA LYS A 32 -33.73 -0.83 -13.79
C LYS A 32 -35.20 -1.26 -13.65
N GLY A 33 -36.15 -0.34 -13.89
CA GLY A 33 -37.59 -0.61 -13.88
C GLY A 33 -38.30 -0.37 -12.54
N TYR A 34 -37.62 0.24 -11.57
CA TYR A 34 -38.18 0.61 -10.26
C TYR A 34 -38.46 2.11 -10.25
N PHE A 35 -39.68 2.50 -10.62
CA PHE A 35 -39.99 3.90 -10.95
C PHE A 35 -40.26 4.77 -9.71
N CYS A 36 -39.49 5.85 -9.56
CA CYS A 36 -39.68 6.93 -8.60
C CYS A 36 -39.43 8.30 -9.26
N GLU A 37 -39.88 9.37 -8.61
CA GLU A 37 -39.57 10.73 -9.04
C GLU A 37 -38.07 11.02 -8.86
N VAL A 38 -37.49 11.79 -9.79
CA VAL A 38 -36.08 12.19 -9.75
C VAL A 38 -36.02 13.64 -9.28
N ASP A 39 -36.23 13.84 -7.99
CA ASP A 39 -36.34 15.13 -7.31
C ASP A 39 -35.19 15.41 -6.34
N GLY A 40 -34.31 14.42 -6.09
CA GLY A 40 -33.24 14.53 -5.11
C GLY A 40 -33.70 14.35 -3.66
N ASP A 41 -34.98 14.08 -3.42
CA ASP A 41 -35.56 13.80 -2.12
C ASP A 41 -35.70 12.29 -1.91
N PHE A 42 -35.03 11.73 -0.89
CA PHE A 42 -35.20 10.32 -0.54
C PHE A 42 -36.49 10.15 0.27
N GLY A 43 -37.63 10.26 -0.41
CA GLY A 43 -38.96 10.14 0.16
C GLY A 43 -39.44 8.70 0.32
N LYS A 44 -40.68 8.55 0.79
CA LYS A 44 -41.32 7.23 0.99
C LYS A 44 -41.39 6.39 -0.30
N GLU A 45 -41.56 7.03 -1.46
CA GLU A 45 -41.64 6.30 -2.73
C GLU A 45 -40.24 5.80 -3.16
N THR A 46 -39.18 6.61 -3.03
CA THR A 46 -37.80 6.15 -3.27
C THR A 46 -37.43 5.00 -2.34
N GLU A 47 -37.74 5.09 -1.04
CA GLU A 47 -37.51 4.01 -0.07
C GLU A 47 -38.23 2.71 -0.45
N LYS A 48 -39.49 2.82 -0.90
CA LYS A 48 -40.27 1.67 -1.37
C LYS A 48 -39.64 1.02 -2.60
N GLN A 49 -39.19 1.82 -3.58
CA GLN A 49 -38.53 1.29 -4.77
C GLN A 49 -37.17 0.66 -4.46
N VAL A 50 -36.41 1.22 -3.51
CA VAL A 50 -35.18 0.59 -3.01
C VAL A 50 -35.47 -0.76 -2.37
N LYS A 51 -36.54 -0.87 -1.55
CA LYS A 51 -36.94 -2.15 -0.93
C LYS A 51 -37.35 -3.20 -1.96
N GLU A 52 -38.12 -2.83 -2.97
CA GLU A 52 -38.48 -3.77 -4.05
C GLU A 52 -37.25 -4.19 -4.85
N PHE A 53 -36.36 -3.24 -5.18
CA PHE A 53 -35.09 -3.55 -5.82
C PHE A 53 -34.25 -4.54 -5.00
N GLN A 54 -34.08 -4.29 -3.70
CA GLN A 54 -33.33 -5.14 -2.78
C GLN A 54 -33.92 -6.54 -2.68
N LYS A 55 -35.24 -6.64 -2.61
CA LYS A 55 -35.98 -7.91 -2.54
C LYS A 55 -35.78 -8.75 -3.81
N ASP A 56 -35.62 -8.12 -4.95
CA ASP A 56 -35.33 -8.78 -6.23
C ASP A 56 -33.83 -9.14 -6.38
N GLN A 57 -32.96 -8.68 -5.48
CA GLN A 57 -31.57 -9.11 -5.40
C GLN A 57 -31.39 -10.26 -4.38
N THR A 58 -30.68 -11.31 -4.76
CA THR A 58 -30.52 -12.53 -3.94
C THR A 58 -29.59 -12.40 -2.73
N LEU A 59 -28.86 -11.28 -2.62
CA LEU A 59 -27.80 -11.06 -1.62
C LEU A 59 -27.94 -9.74 -0.85
N LEU A 60 -29.05 -9.00 -1.02
CA LEU A 60 -29.29 -7.75 -0.30
C LEU A 60 -30.25 -7.96 0.88
N GLU A 61 -29.99 -7.25 1.98
CA GLU A 61 -30.98 -7.08 3.05
C GLU A 61 -32.04 -6.08 2.58
N VAL A 62 -33.32 -6.34 2.90
CA VAL A 62 -34.45 -5.49 2.49
C VAL A 62 -34.71 -4.45 3.59
N ASP A 63 -33.79 -3.52 3.73
CA ASP A 63 -33.80 -2.47 4.76
C ASP A 63 -34.31 -1.11 4.23
N GLY A 64 -34.35 -0.91 2.91
CA GLY A 64 -34.67 0.36 2.26
C GLY A 64 -33.56 1.39 2.28
N MET A 65 -32.35 0.98 2.69
CA MET A 65 -31.16 1.82 2.74
C MET A 65 -30.25 1.52 1.55
N VAL A 66 -29.74 2.55 0.89
CA VAL A 66 -28.75 2.40 -0.17
C VAL A 66 -27.35 2.51 0.44
N GLY A 67 -26.89 1.39 1.00
CA GLY A 67 -25.48 1.18 1.36
C GLY A 67 -24.61 0.74 0.16
N PRO A 68 -23.33 0.40 0.38
CA PRO A 68 -22.39 0.07 -0.70
C PRO A 68 -22.86 -1.07 -1.60
N LEU A 69 -23.48 -2.11 -1.02
CA LEU A 69 -23.97 -3.28 -1.75
C LEU A 69 -25.20 -2.96 -2.61
N THR A 70 -26.16 -2.20 -2.06
CA THR A 70 -27.33 -1.74 -2.81
C THR A 70 -26.91 -0.82 -3.94
N TRP A 71 -25.97 0.09 -3.67
CA TRP A 71 -25.40 0.99 -4.67
C TRP A 71 -24.71 0.22 -5.79
N GLU A 72 -23.82 -0.70 -5.46
CA GLU A 72 -23.16 -1.56 -6.45
C GLU A 72 -24.18 -2.22 -7.39
N LYS A 73 -25.22 -2.86 -6.84
CA LYS A 73 -26.26 -3.53 -7.64
C LYS A 73 -27.10 -2.54 -8.47
N LEU A 74 -27.33 -1.31 -7.96
CA LEU A 74 -28.05 -0.25 -8.68
C LEU A 74 -27.24 0.34 -9.83
N PHE A 75 -25.92 0.39 -9.72
CA PHE A 75 -25.04 0.97 -10.73
C PHE A 75 -24.30 -0.08 -11.57
N ASP A 76 -24.52 -1.37 -11.31
CA ASP A 76 -24.17 -2.46 -12.24
C ASP A 76 -24.90 -2.18 -13.59
N GLU A 77 -24.15 -1.80 -14.64
CA GLU A 77 -24.70 -1.75 -16.00
C GLU A 77 -25.18 -3.15 -16.42
N ILE A 78 -26.07 -3.19 -17.42
CA ILE A 78 -26.49 -4.37 -18.20
C ILE A 78 -25.37 -5.41 -18.21
N PRO A 79 -25.63 -6.70 -17.92
CA PRO A 79 -24.58 -7.70 -17.76
C PRO A 79 -23.57 -7.57 -18.89
N PRO A 80 -22.25 -7.57 -18.58
CA PRO A 80 -21.24 -7.47 -19.62
C PRO A 80 -21.56 -8.48 -20.71
N GLU A 81 -21.32 -8.14 -21.99
CA GLU A 81 -21.36 -9.12 -23.08
C GLU A 81 -20.87 -10.46 -22.54
N GLU A 82 -21.69 -11.52 -22.67
CA GLU A 82 -21.35 -12.82 -22.11
C GLU A 82 -19.87 -13.10 -22.37
N PRO A 83 -19.08 -13.50 -21.35
CA PRO A 83 -17.65 -13.60 -21.51
C PRO A 83 -17.33 -14.40 -22.76
N SER A 84 -16.44 -13.85 -23.60
CA SER A 84 -16.13 -14.48 -24.88
C SER A 84 -15.79 -15.97 -24.70
N LYS A 85 -16.02 -16.82 -25.71
CA LYS A 85 -15.67 -18.25 -25.63
C LYS A 85 -14.23 -18.49 -25.15
N GLN A 86 -13.32 -17.60 -25.52
CA GLN A 86 -11.92 -17.63 -25.09
C GLN A 86 -11.77 -17.27 -23.60
N THR A 87 -12.48 -16.25 -23.12
CA THR A 87 -12.55 -15.89 -21.70
C THR A 87 -13.11 -17.05 -20.88
N MET A 88 -14.24 -17.64 -21.30
CA MET A 88 -14.84 -18.80 -20.63
C MET A 88 -13.89 -20.00 -20.56
N LYS A 89 -13.09 -20.25 -21.61
CA LYS A 89 -12.09 -21.33 -21.60
C LYS A 89 -10.99 -21.09 -20.55
N VAL A 90 -10.57 -19.84 -20.35
CA VAL A 90 -9.60 -19.50 -19.29
C VAL A 90 -10.24 -19.66 -17.92
N LEU A 91 -11.46 -19.15 -17.71
CA LEU A 91 -12.21 -19.31 -16.46
C LEU A 91 -12.42 -20.78 -16.08
N GLN A 92 -12.75 -21.64 -17.05
CA GLN A 92 -12.85 -23.09 -16.85
C GLN A 92 -11.51 -23.71 -16.43
N THR A 93 -10.39 -23.23 -16.99
CA THR A 93 -9.05 -23.68 -16.59
C THR A 93 -8.76 -23.30 -15.14
N LEU A 94 -9.11 -22.07 -14.74
CA LEU A 94 -8.94 -21.58 -13.37
C LEU A 94 -9.76 -22.40 -12.36
N SER A 95 -11.05 -22.60 -12.64
CA SER A 95 -11.98 -23.33 -11.76
C SER A 95 -11.57 -24.79 -11.45
N ARG A 96 -10.74 -25.40 -12.29
CA ARG A 96 -10.22 -26.77 -12.08
C ARG A 96 -9.13 -26.86 -11.01
N ARG A 97 -8.45 -25.75 -10.69
CA ARG A 97 -7.30 -25.71 -9.79
C ARG A 97 -7.74 -25.38 -8.36
N LYS A 98 -8.23 -26.40 -7.65
CA LYS A 98 -8.88 -26.28 -6.33
C LYS A 98 -7.98 -25.73 -5.22
N ASP A 99 -6.67 -25.83 -5.35
CA ASP A 99 -5.68 -25.29 -4.41
C ASP A 99 -5.37 -23.79 -4.62
N VAL A 100 -6.08 -23.13 -5.55
CA VAL A 100 -6.05 -21.67 -5.75
C VAL A 100 -7.44 -21.07 -5.89
N PHE A 101 -8.33 -21.67 -6.68
CA PHE A 101 -9.65 -21.10 -6.95
C PHE A 101 -10.49 -21.02 -5.66
N HIS A 102 -10.97 -19.82 -5.31
CA HIS A 102 -11.66 -19.52 -4.05
C HIS A 102 -10.90 -20.03 -2.81
N GLN A 103 -9.56 -19.91 -2.78
CA GLN A 103 -8.74 -20.29 -1.63
C GLN A 103 -8.03 -19.07 -1.01
N PRO A 104 -7.81 -19.06 0.32
CA PRO A 104 -6.86 -18.16 0.96
C PRO A 104 -5.46 -18.30 0.37
N THR A 105 -4.63 -17.26 0.54
CA THR A 105 -3.24 -17.28 0.12
C THR A 105 -2.42 -18.24 1.01
N TYR A 106 -1.28 -18.74 0.50
CA TYR A 106 -0.40 -19.59 1.32
C TYR A 106 0.29 -18.81 2.46
N GLN A 107 0.38 -17.49 2.34
CA GLN A 107 0.87 -16.61 3.42
C GLN A 107 -0.09 -16.57 4.62
N ASP A 108 -1.31 -17.08 4.47
CA ASP A 108 -2.34 -17.07 5.51
C ASP A 108 -2.23 -18.25 6.49
N ASN A 109 -1.24 -19.14 6.35
CA ASN A 109 -1.17 -20.41 7.08
C ASN A 109 -0.99 -20.29 8.62
N THR A 110 -0.83 -19.09 9.21
CA THR A 110 -0.88 -18.88 10.68
C THR A 110 -1.61 -17.60 11.17
N GLY A 111 -2.19 -16.78 10.29
CA GLY A 111 -2.74 -15.47 10.65
C GLY A 111 -4.15 -15.28 10.11
N THR A 112 -5.15 -15.69 10.88
CA THR A 112 -6.58 -15.78 10.52
C THR A 112 -7.13 -14.52 9.83
N GLY A 113 -7.04 -14.48 8.50
CA GLY A 113 -8.00 -13.74 7.68
C GLY A 113 -9.43 -14.12 8.07
N MET A 114 -10.40 -13.25 7.77
CA MET A 114 -11.80 -13.51 8.10
C MET A 114 -12.19 -14.86 7.49
N PHE A 115 -12.56 -15.83 8.33
CA PHE A 115 -13.18 -17.04 7.82
C PHE A 115 -14.57 -16.69 7.32
N SER A 116 -15.08 -17.43 6.34
CA SER A 116 -16.52 -17.43 6.11
C SER A 116 -17.22 -17.75 7.43
N SER A 117 -18.18 -16.91 7.82
CA SER A 117 -19.10 -17.28 8.88
C SER A 117 -19.68 -18.66 8.53
N LYS A 118 -19.70 -19.60 9.48
CA LYS A 118 -20.31 -20.92 9.30
C LYS A 118 -21.67 -20.76 8.60
N GLY A 119 -21.75 -21.15 7.33
CA GLY A 119 -22.95 -21.01 6.52
C GLY A 119 -22.75 -20.46 5.10
N ASN A 120 -21.60 -19.87 4.75
CA ASN A 120 -21.43 -19.31 3.41
C ASN A 120 -21.29 -20.41 2.33
N LYS A 121 -22.19 -20.42 1.35
CA LYS A 121 -22.29 -21.48 0.32
C LYS A 121 -21.24 -21.36 -0.79
N ASP A 122 -20.62 -20.19 -0.93
CA ASP A 122 -19.69 -19.81 -2.01
C ASP A 122 -18.21 -20.19 -1.75
N ARG A 123 -17.88 -20.60 -0.52
CA ARG A 123 -16.53 -20.92 -0.02
C ARG A 123 -15.52 -19.75 -0.06
N LEU A 124 -15.98 -18.51 -0.20
CA LEU A 124 -15.11 -17.33 -0.17
C LEU A 124 -14.60 -17.05 1.25
N SER A 125 -13.38 -16.54 1.40
CA SER A 125 -12.87 -16.07 2.70
C SER A 125 -13.38 -14.66 3.03
N GLU A 126 -13.56 -13.80 2.03
CA GLU A 126 -14.00 -12.42 2.20
C GLU A 126 -14.71 -11.89 0.93
N PRO A 127 -15.58 -10.88 1.04
CA PRO A 127 -16.04 -10.12 -0.12
C PRO A 127 -14.85 -9.44 -0.81
N VAL A 128 -14.79 -9.54 -2.14
CA VAL A 128 -13.67 -9.02 -2.95
C VAL A 128 -14.12 -7.77 -3.67
N TYR A 129 -13.40 -6.68 -3.44
CA TYR A 129 -13.65 -5.39 -4.10
C TYR A 129 -12.39 -4.95 -4.86
N PRO A 130 -12.33 -5.15 -6.19
CA PRO A 130 -11.25 -4.59 -7.01
C PRO A 130 -11.17 -3.06 -6.85
N PRO A 131 -10.02 -2.43 -7.13
CA PRO A 131 -8.87 -2.99 -7.86
C PRO A 131 -7.97 -3.92 -7.06
N PHE A 132 -7.95 -3.82 -5.72
CA PHE A 132 -7.03 -4.60 -4.90
C PHE A 132 -7.67 -5.16 -3.64
N VAL A 133 -7.32 -6.42 -3.36
CA VAL A 133 -7.44 -7.04 -2.03
C VAL A 133 -6.08 -7.66 -1.73
N LEU A 134 -5.10 -6.88 -1.25
CA LEU A 134 -3.77 -7.39 -0.93
C LEU A 134 -3.80 -8.28 0.34
N GLY A 135 -2.72 -9.03 0.62
CA GLY A 135 -2.65 -10.07 1.66
C GLY A 135 -2.97 -9.59 3.10
N PRO A 136 -2.84 -10.42 4.14
CA PRO A 136 -3.34 -10.13 5.50
C PRO A 136 -2.73 -8.88 6.18
N ARG A 137 -1.72 -8.25 5.58
CA ARG A 137 -1.12 -7.00 6.03
C ARG A 137 -1.93 -5.80 5.55
N ARG A 138 -2.87 -5.34 6.39
CA ARG A 138 -3.75 -4.19 6.12
C ARG A 138 -3.00 -2.87 5.91
N GLN A 139 -1.75 -2.77 6.38
CA GLN A 139 -0.90 -1.57 6.21
C GLN A 139 -0.68 -1.24 4.73
N VAL A 140 -0.40 -2.27 3.95
CA VAL A 140 -0.13 -2.16 2.51
C VAL A 140 -1.36 -1.66 1.77
N ASP A 141 -2.49 -2.25 2.10
CA ASP A 141 -3.78 -1.94 1.50
C ASP A 141 -4.15 -0.47 1.74
N SER A 142 -3.98 0.05 2.96
CA SER A 142 -4.24 1.46 3.26
C SER A 142 -3.40 2.41 2.41
N LEU A 143 -2.07 2.22 2.38
CA LEU A 143 -1.17 3.10 1.61
C LEU A 143 -1.49 3.06 0.11
N VAL A 144 -1.77 1.88 -0.45
CA VAL A 144 -2.14 1.72 -1.86
C VAL A 144 -3.47 2.43 -2.16
N ARG A 145 -4.46 2.33 -1.27
CA ARG A 145 -5.74 3.06 -1.43
C ARG A 145 -5.55 4.57 -1.37
N GLN A 146 -4.66 5.06 -0.50
CA GLN A 146 -4.29 6.49 -0.46
C GLN A 146 -3.66 6.93 -1.79
N VAL A 147 -2.73 6.16 -2.34
CA VAL A 147 -2.15 6.39 -3.68
C VAL A 147 -3.20 6.39 -4.78
N GLN A 148 -4.14 5.44 -4.75
CA GLN A 148 -5.23 5.40 -5.72
C GLN A 148 -6.19 6.60 -5.57
N ALA A 149 -6.44 7.07 -4.35
CA ALA A 149 -7.27 8.25 -4.10
C ALA A 149 -6.63 9.54 -4.63
N LEU A 150 -5.29 9.62 -4.55
CA LEU A 150 -4.47 10.69 -5.10
C LEU A 150 -4.47 10.69 -6.63
N LEU A 151 -4.40 9.51 -7.24
CA LEU A 151 -4.34 9.32 -8.68
C LEU A 151 -5.49 8.43 -9.16
N PRO A 152 -6.74 8.93 -9.16
CA PRO A 152 -7.88 8.13 -9.61
C PRO A 152 -7.76 7.87 -11.11
N ASN A 153 -7.12 6.76 -11.47
CA ASN A 153 -6.97 6.34 -12.85
C ASN A 153 -8.02 5.25 -13.17
N GLN A 154 -9.04 5.64 -13.93
CA GLN A 154 -10.10 4.73 -14.37
C GLN A 154 -9.75 4.01 -15.68
N GLU A 155 -8.66 4.39 -16.35
CA GLU A 155 -8.25 3.82 -17.63
C GLU A 155 -7.36 2.58 -17.45
N ILE A 156 -6.69 2.45 -16.30
CA ILE A 156 -5.76 1.35 -16.02
C ILE A 156 -6.35 0.44 -14.94
N ALA A 157 -6.51 -0.82 -15.27
CA ALA A 157 -6.81 -1.87 -14.29
C ALA A 157 -5.51 -2.40 -13.69
N PHE A 158 -5.23 -2.05 -12.43
CA PHE A 158 -4.10 -2.60 -11.70
C PHE A 158 -4.52 -3.88 -10.97
N ILE A 159 -3.81 -4.98 -11.20
CA ILE A 159 -4.29 -6.31 -10.83
C ILE A 159 -3.20 -7.10 -10.13
N ILE A 160 -3.51 -7.59 -8.92
CA ILE A 160 -2.71 -8.60 -8.26
C ILE A 160 -3.00 -9.95 -8.88
N THR A 161 -1.99 -10.53 -9.52
CA THR A 161 -2.10 -11.80 -10.27
C THR A 161 -2.63 -12.96 -9.42
N ASP A 162 -2.25 -13.06 -8.15
CA ASP A 162 -2.78 -14.07 -7.22
C ASP A 162 -4.28 -13.88 -6.96
N ARG A 163 -4.74 -12.63 -6.79
CA ARG A 163 -6.15 -12.33 -6.50
C ARG A 163 -7.07 -12.50 -7.71
N LEU A 164 -6.59 -12.11 -8.89
CA LEU A 164 -7.32 -12.33 -10.13
C LEU A 164 -7.63 -13.81 -10.35
N VAL A 165 -6.67 -14.70 -10.13
CA VAL A 165 -6.90 -16.14 -10.35
C VAL A 165 -7.67 -16.80 -9.21
N GLN A 166 -7.63 -16.25 -8.00
CA GLN A 166 -8.47 -16.69 -6.88
C GLN A 166 -9.94 -16.33 -7.12
N TYR A 167 -10.21 -15.11 -7.59
CA TYR A 167 -11.54 -14.51 -7.70
C TYR A 167 -11.80 -13.90 -9.08
N PRO A 168 -11.67 -14.67 -10.17
CA PRO A 168 -11.63 -14.11 -11.52
C PRO A 168 -12.92 -13.43 -11.93
N HIS A 169 -14.07 -13.90 -11.44
CA HIS A 169 -15.38 -13.34 -11.75
C HIS A 169 -15.55 -11.90 -11.24
N GLU A 170 -15.05 -11.62 -10.04
CA GLU A 170 -15.13 -10.28 -9.41
C GLU A 170 -14.27 -9.25 -10.16
N TYR A 171 -13.19 -9.70 -10.78
CA TYR A 171 -12.30 -8.84 -11.56
C TYR A 171 -12.79 -8.60 -12.99
N LEU A 172 -13.76 -9.37 -13.53
CA LEU A 172 -14.19 -9.20 -14.92
C LEU A 172 -14.78 -7.81 -15.19
N PRO A 173 -15.71 -7.26 -14.37
CA PRO A 173 -16.22 -5.91 -14.58
C PRO A 173 -15.12 -4.85 -14.49
N TYR A 174 -14.19 -5.01 -13.53
CA TYR A 174 -13.06 -4.09 -13.35
C TYR A 174 -12.13 -4.06 -14.57
N ILE A 175 -11.76 -5.24 -15.10
CA ILE A 175 -10.94 -5.36 -16.31
C ILE A 175 -11.70 -4.84 -17.54
N SER A 176 -13.00 -5.12 -17.63
CA SER A 176 -13.84 -4.66 -18.74
C SER A 176 -13.95 -3.14 -18.78
N GLY A 177 -14.04 -2.48 -17.63
CA GLY A 177 -14.12 -1.02 -17.53
C GLY A 177 -12.81 -0.29 -17.88
N ALA A 178 -11.67 -0.97 -17.84
CA ALA A 178 -10.36 -0.38 -18.10
C ALA A 178 -9.97 -0.41 -19.59
N LYS A 179 -9.12 0.55 -20.01
CA LYS A 179 -8.48 0.57 -21.34
C LYS A 179 -7.23 -0.30 -21.40
N SER A 180 -6.48 -0.41 -20.31
CA SER A 180 -5.27 -1.24 -20.21
C SER A 180 -5.19 -1.91 -18.84
N VAL A 181 -4.28 -2.87 -18.70
CA VAL A 181 -4.05 -3.63 -17.47
C VAL A 181 -2.59 -3.56 -17.07
N VAL A 182 -2.34 -3.42 -15.77
CA VAL A 182 -1.03 -3.65 -15.16
C VAL A 182 -1.11 -4.88 -14.27
N LEU A 183 -0.24 -5.86 -14.54
CA LEU A 183 -0.18 -7.10 -13.77
C LEU A 183 0.91 -6.99 -12.71
N ILE A 184 0.55 -7.23 -11.46
CA ILE A 184 1.43 -7.09 -10.31
C ILE A 184 1.53 -8.46 -9.63
N GLY A 185 2.75 -8.88 -9.29
CA GLY A 185 2.96 -10.11 -8.56
C GLY A 185 4.27 -10.13 -7.82
N SER A 186 4.48 -11.21 -7.08
CA SER A 186 5.72 -11.43 -6.37
C SER A 186 6.03 -12.92 -6.32
N PHE A 187 7.31 -13.24 -6.41
CA PHE A 187 7.80 -14.56 -6.02
C PHE A 187 8.10 -14.58 -4.53
N VAL A 188 7.84 -15.70 -3.87
CA VAL A 188 8.33 -15.89 -2.51
C VAL A 188 9.86 -15.82 -2.48
N GLY A 189 10.42 -15.13 -1.48
CA GLY A 189 11.84 -15.22 -1.18
C GLY A 189 12.21 -16.63 -0.72
N ILE A 190 13.51 -16.94 -0.74
CA ILE A 190 14.00 -18.15 -0.07
C ILE A 190 14.32 -17.80 1.38
N GLY A 191 13.58 -18.38 2.32
CA GLY A 191 13.80 -18.14 3.74
C GLY A 191 15.15 -18.67 4.26
N ALA A 192 15.40 -18.46 5.54
CA ALA A 192 16.68 -18.80 6.16
C ALA A 192 16.85 -20.32 6.41
N THR A 193 15.78 -21.10 6.31
CA THR A 193 15.78 -22.52 6.68
C THR A 193 15.86 -23.45 5.47
N GLU A 194 16.40 -24.65 5.66
CA GLU A 194 16.41 -25.69 4.62
C GLU A 194 14.99 -26.07 4.15
N GLU A 195 14.00 -25.94 5.03
CA GLU A 195 12.60 -26.19 4.71
C GLU A 195 12.04 -25.15 3.73
N ASP A 196 12.44 -23.88 3.86
CA ASP A 196 12.04 -22.82 2.94
C ASP A 196 12.57 -23.11 1.52
N PHE A 197 13.82 -23.58 1.41
CA PHE A 197 14.41 -24.01 0.14
C PHE A 197 13.64 -25.17 -0.51
N LYS A 198 13.18 -26.14 0.29
CA LYS A 198 12.40 -27.28 -0.23
C LYS A 198 11.01 -26.87 -0.75
N LYS A 199 10.39 -25.86 -0.14
CA LYS A 199 9.03 -25.40 -0.50
C LYS A 199 9.02 -24.37 -1.64
N ALA A 200 10.06 -23.55 -1.76
CA ALA A 200 10.11 -22.45 -2.72
C ALA A 200 9.83 -22.86 -4.18
N PRO A 201 10.40 -23.95 -4.75
CA PRO A 201 10.18 -24.31 -6.15
C PRO A 201 8.70 -24.59 -6.49
N ALA A 202 7.97 -25.26 -5.60
CA ALA A 202 6.55 -25.53 -5.80
C ALA A 202 5.73 -24.23 -5.76
N ARG A 203 6.09 -23.31 -4.86
CA ARG A 203 5.46 -21.99 -4.75
C ARG A 203 5.75 -21.10 -5.96
N HIS A 204 7.00 -21.03 -6.41
CA HIS A 204 7.39 -20.31 -7.64
C HIS A 204 6.67 -20.84 -8.88
N LYS A 205 6.52 -22.17 -9.01
CA LYS A 205 5.75 -22.78 -10.11
C LYS A 205 4.29 -22.35 -10.07
N ARG A 206 3.70 -22.29 -8.87
CA ARG A 206 2.35 -21.76 -8.68
C ARG A 206 2.29 -20.28 -9.09
N GLU A 207 3.17 -19.43 -8.58
CA GLU A 207 3.18 -17.98 -8.84
C GLU A 207 3.34 -17.68 -10.34
N LEU A 208 4.22 -18.40 -11.06
CA LEU A 208 4.34 -18.32 -12.52
C LEU A 208 3.05 -18.74 -13.24
N TRP A 209 2.41 -19.82 -12.79
CA TRP A 209 1.14 -20.26 -13.37
C TRP A 209 0.03 -19.21 -13.17
N GLN A 210 0.01 -18.52 -12.02
CA GLN A 210 -0.97 -17.47 -11.72
C GLN A 210 -0.77 -16.25 -12.63
N LEU A 211 0.49 -15.83 -12.84
CA LEU A 211 0.83 -14.81 -13.84
C LEU A 211 0.38 -15.24 -15.25
N GLU A 212 0.72 -16.46 -15.66
CA GLU A 212 0.34 -16.98 -16.98
C GLU A 212 -1.18 -16.94 -17.18
N GLN A 213 -1.97 -17.37 -16.19
CA GLN A 213 -3.42 -17.33 -16.33
C GLN A 213 -3.96 -15.90 -16.31
N SER A 214 -3.34 -15.00 -15.56
CA SER A 214 -3.68 -13.57 -15.55
C SER A 214 -3.45 -12.93 -16.92
N ILE A 215 -2.31 -13.22 -17.57
CA ILE A 215 -2.00 -12.79 -18.94
C ILE A 215 -3.06 -13.34 -19.91
N ARG A 216 -3.33 -14.65 -19.84
CA ARG A 216 -4.30 -15.31 -20.73
C ARG A 216 -5.70 -14.73 -20.59
N LEU A 217 -6.15 -14.49 -19.36
CA LEU A 217 -7.46 -13.92 -19.08
C LEU A 217 -7.56 -12.49 -19.63
N THR A 218 -6.56 -11.66 -19.34
CA THR A 218 -6.49 -10.27 -19.82
C THR A 218 -6.49 -10.18 -21.35
N GLN A 219 -5.68 -11.01 -22.02
CA GLN A 219 -5.65 -11.07 -23.48
C GLN A 219 -6.96 -11.62 -24.07
N ALA A 220 -7.60 -12.60 -23.43
CA ALA A 220 -8.91 -13.14 -23.85
C ALA A 220 -10.04 -12.09 -23.77
N MET A 221 -9.92 -11.18 -22.81
CA MET A 221 -10.79 -10.00 -22.63
C MET A 221 -10.42 -8.83 -23.55
N LYS A 222 -9.42 -9.01 -24.44
CA LYS A 222 -8.94 -7.99 -25.38
C LYS A 222 -8.54 -6.69 -24.68
N ARG A 223 -7.87 -6.81 -23.53
CA ARG A 223 -7.26 -5.67 -22.83
C ARG A 223 -5.74 -5.70 -23.01
N PRO A 224 -5.12 -4.61 -23.47
CA PRO A 224 -3.67 -4.52 -23.57
C PRO A 224 -3.04 -4.53 -22.18
N ILE A 225 -1.96 -5.29 -22.03
CA ILE A 225 -1.14 -5.28 -20.80
C ILE A 225 -0.08 -4.19 -20.98
N GLN A 226 -0.12 -3.17 -20.14
CA GLN A 226 0.77 -2.01 -20.21
C GLN A 226 2.07 -2.25 -19.45
N SER A 227 2.03 -2.98 -18.32
CA SER A 227 3.22 -3.34 -17.55
C SER A 227 3.00 -4.65 -16.79
N VAL A 228 4.10 -5.35 -16.51
CA VAL A 228 4.16 -6.53 -15.64
C VAL A 228 5.23 -6.27 -14.59
N VAL A 229 4.82 -6.05 -13.35
CA VAL A 229 5.71 -5.70 -12.24
C VAL A 229 5.81 -6.86 -11.28
N PHE A 230 7.02 -7.40 -11.16
CA PHE A 230 7.31 -8.54 -10.29
C PHE A 230 8.49 -8.22 -9.37
N ALA A 231 8.37 -8.63 -8.12
CA ALA A 231 9.49 -8.67 -7.18
C ALA A 231 9.68 -10.08 -6.64
N MET A 232 10.74 -10.27 -5.85
CA MET A 232 10.91 -11.45 -5.03
C MET A 232 11.10 -11.02 -3.58
N GLY A 233 10.40 -11.73 -2.68
CA GLY A 233 10.47 -11.52 -1.24
C GLY A 233 11.89 -11.70 -0.68
N ASP A 234 12.06 -11.21 0.53
CA ASP A 234 13.36 -11.00 1.13
C ASP A 234 14.12 -12.30 1.39
N SER A 235 15.44 -12.26 1.16
CA SER A 235 16.33 -13.34 1.57
C SER A 235 17.71 -12.78 1.93
N SER A 236 18.21 -13.17 3.09
CA SER A 236 19.55 -12.79 3.55
C SER A 236 20.64 -13.76 3.08
N ARG A 237 20.31 -14.74 2.22
CA ARG A 237 21.24 -15.77 1.77
C ARG A 237 21.78 -15.46 0.38
N PRO A 238 23.08 -15.65 0.11
CA PRO A 238 23.66 -15.44 -1.22
C PRO A 238 22.94 -16.23 -2.34
N GLU A 239 22.47 -17.45 -2.04
CA GLU A 239 21.78 -18.32 -3.00
C GLU A 239 20.44 -17.73 -3.50
N ALA A 240 19.90 -16.71 -2.84
CA ALA A 240 18.73 -16.00 -3.30
C ALA A 240 18.95 -15.24 -4.61
N GLU A 241 20.19 -14.80 -4.87
CA GLU A 241 20.56 -14.15 -6.12
C GLU A 241 20.48 -15.12 -7.30
N ASP A 242 20.97 -16.35 -7.13
CA ASP A 242 20.88 -17.42 -8.14
C ASP A 242 19.42 -17.75 -8.45
N VAL A 243 18.58 -17.90 -7.42
CA VAL A 243 17.16 -18.18 -7.61
C VAL A 243 16.43 -17.03 -8.26
N ARG A 244 16.73 -15.77 -7.89
CA ARG A 244 16.18 -14.61 -8.60
C ARG A 244 16.56 -14.65 -10.07
N THR A 245 17.81 -14.91 -10.40
CA THR A 245 18.29 -15.00 -11.79
C THR A 245 17.54 -16.10 -12.56
N GLN A 246 17.36 -17.27 -11.95
CA GLN A 246 16.56 -18.35 -12.54
C GLN A 246 15.09 -17.94 -12.74
N MET A 247 14.51 -17.23 -11.77
CA MET A 247 13.13 -16.75 -11.86
C MET A 247 12.97 -15.62 -12.89
N GLN A 248 13.98 -14.77 -13.07
CA GLN A 248 14.02 -13.76 -14.13
C GLN A 248 13.94 -14.44 -15.49
N GLY A 249 14.78 -15.45 -15.76
CA GLY A 249 14.75 -16.17 -17.02
C GLY A 249 13.40 -16.85 -17.29
N LYS A 250 12.74 -17.39 -16.26
CA LYS A 250 11.38 -17.96 -16.38
C LYS A 250 10.31 -16.91 -16.65
N LEU A 251 10.40 -15.75 -16.00
CA LEU A 251 9.51 -14.61 -16.25
C LEU A 251 9.67 -14.12 -17.69
N ASP A 252 10.91 -13.91 -18.15
CA ASP A 252 11.22 -13.45 -19.49
C ASP A 252 10.70 -14.43 -20.56
N THR A 253 10.92 -15.73 -20.36
CA THR A 253 10.40 -16.80 -21.23
C THR A 253 8.87 -16.78 -21.30
N LEU A 254 8.21 -16.54 -20.16
CA LEU A 254 6.75 -16.44 -20.10
C LEU A 254 6.25 -15.21 -20.86
N LEU A 255 6.91 -14.06 -20.70
CA LEU A 255 6.54 -12.83 -21.42
C LEU A 255 6.73 -13.00 -22.93
N GLU A 256 7.83 -13.61 -23.37
CA GLU A 256 8.07 -13.95 -24.78
C GLU A 256 6.95 -14.83 -25.36
N LYS A 257 6.58 -15.90 -24.63
CA LYS A 257 5.53 -16.84 -25.04
C LYS A 257 4.19 -16.14 -25.35
N TYR A 258 3.92 -15.01 -24.71
CA TYR A 258 2.66 -14.25 -24.85
C TYR A 258 2.81 -12.93 -25.62
N ASN A 259 3.92 -12.73 -26.34
CA ASN A 259 4.23 -11.52 -27.11
C ASN A 259 4.28 -10.24 -26.24
N LEU A 260 4.89 -10.36 -25.06
CA LEU A 260 5.06 -9.28 -24.08
C LEU A 260 6.54 -8.96 -23.82
N SER A 261 7.44 -9.28 -24.75
CA SER A 261 8.89 -9.10 -24.60
C SER A 261 9.29 -7.64 -24.33
N GLN A 262 8.52 -6.68 -24.83
CA GLN A 262 8.70 -5.25 -24.57
C GLN A 262 8.42 -4.84 -23.12
N LEU A 263 7.75 -5.70 -22.34
CA LEU A 263 7.40 -5.45 -20.94
C LEU A 263 8.39 -6.07 -19.95
N LYS A 264 9.49 -6.66 -20.43
CA LYS A 264 10.51 -7.25 -19.55
C LYS A 264 11.11 -6.18 -18.65
N GLN A 265 11.04 -6.43 -17.35
CA GLN A 265 11.64 -5.60 -16.31
C GLN A 265 12.39 -6.51 -15.34
N PRO A 266 13.45 -6.03 -14.68
CA PRO A 266 14.12 -6.78 -13.62
C PRO A 266 13.16 -7.11 -12.47
N ILE A 267 13.26 -8.32 -11.94
CA ILE A 267 12.59 -8.70 -10.70
C ILE A 267 13.24 -7.92 -9.56
N THR A 268 12.52 -6.96 -9.00
CA THR A 268 13.07 -6.11 -7.94
C THR A 268 13.10 -6.83 -6.59
N TRP A 269 13.90 -6.33 -5.64
CA TRP A 269 13.93 -6.78 -4.24
C TRP A 269 12.83 -6.13 -3.41
N GLY A 270 12.17 -6.96 -2.58
CA GLY A 270 11.04 -6.55 -1.75
C GLY A 270 9.71 -6.72 -2.47
N ALA A 271 8.91 -7.72 -2.05
CA ALA A 271 7.55 -7.92 -2.59
C ALA A 271 6.65 -6.71 -2.31
N ASP A 272 6.97 -5.97 -1.27
CA ASP A 272 6.21 -4.85 -0.76
C ASP A 272 6.23 -3.67 -1.76
N GLU A 273 7.36 -3.25 -2.33
CA GLU A 273 7.39 -2.10 -3.25
C GLU A 273 6.60 -2.28 -4.56
N THR A 274 6.23 -3.51 -4.94
CA THR A 274 5.68 -3.86 -6.27
C THR A 274 4.49 -3.01 -6.70
N VAL A 275 3.56 -2.74 -5.79
CA VAL A 275 2.34 -2.01 -6.13
C VAL A 275 2.66 -0.54 -6.41
N LEU A 276 3.47 0.09 -5.57
CA LEU A 276 3.87 1.49 -5.77
C LEU A 276 4.71 1.65 -7.03
N MET A 277 5.63 0.71 -7.28
CA MET A 277 6.40 0.65 -8.53
C MET A 277 5.47 0.56 -9.74
N ALA A 278 4.42 -0.27 -9.67
CA ALA A 278 3.43 -0.39 -10.73
C ALA A 278 2.68 0.94 -10.98
N PHE A 279 2.23 1.63 -9.93
CA PHE A 279 1.65 2.97 -10.09
C PHE A 279 2.65 3.94 -10.70
N ALA A 280 3.85 4.04 -10.13
CA ALA A 280 4.89 4.96 -10.59
C ALA A 280 5.32 4.72 -12.05
N GLN A 281 5.40 3.47 -12.51
CA GLN A 281 5.72 3.13 -13.90
C GLN A 281 4.65 3.59 -14.90
N THR A 282 3.38 3.71 -14.48
CA THR A 282 2.31 4.20 -15.36
C THR A 282 2.24 5.71 -15.48
N LEU A 283 2.96 6.44 -14.63
CA LEU A 283 3.00 7.90 -14.68
C LEU A 283 3.94 8.35 -15.78
N ASP A 284 3.31 8.76 -16.88
CA ASP A 284 3.96 9.42 -18.00
C ASP A 284 4.08 10.92 -17.71
N PHE A 285 5.31 11.41 -17.72
CA PHE A 285 5.66 12.79 -17.47
C PHE A 285 6.00 13.56 -18.77
N GLY A 286 5.83 12.94 -19.94
CA GLY A 286 6.22 13.46 -21.25
C GLY A 286 7.57 12.94 -21.75
N GLU A 287 8.09 13.54 -22.83
CA GLU A 287 9.23 13.04 -23.63
C GLU A 287 10.61 13.07 -22.94
N LEU A 288 10.75 13.59 -21.72
CA LEU A 288 12.02 13.64 -21.00
C LEU A 288 11.92 12.87 -19.69
N PRO A 289 12.83 11.90 -19.41
CA PRO A 289 12.86 11.26 -18.11
C PRO A 289 13.15 12.33 -17.05
N ARG A 290 12.32 12.34 -16.01
CA ARG A 290 12.37 13.36 -14.97
C ARG A 290 13.74 13.31 -14.30
N LYS A 291 14.37 14.47 -14.26
CA LYS A 291 15.72 14.65 -13.77
C LYS A 291 15.63 14.77 -12.25
N ILE A 292 16.38 13.96 -11.51
CA ILE A 292 16.42 14.03 -10.05
C ILE A 292 17.85 14.18 -9.56
N LEU A 293 17.99 14.87 -8.44
CA LEU A 293 19.25 14.99 -7.72
C LEU A 293 19.28 13.94 -6.61
N VAL A 294 20.28 13.06 -6.58
CA VAL A 294 20.36 12.00 -5.56
C VAL A 294 21.63 12.11 -4.73
N ARG A 295 21.48 12.12 -3.41
CA ARG A 295 22.57 12.26 -2.45
C ARG A 295 22.48 11.17 -1.42
N ILE A 296 23.62 10.58 -1.08
CA ILE A 296 23.69 9.44 -0.14
C ILE A 296 24.79 9.72 0.87
N SER A 297 24.48 9.64 2.16
CA SER A 297 25.46 9.96 3.21
C SER A 297 26.65 8.98 3.21
N ASN A 298 26.39 7.68 3.08
CA ASN A 298 27.40 6.65 2.83
C ASN A 298 26.95 5.71 1.70
N PRO A 299 27.49 5.87 0.47
CA PRO A 299 27.14 5.06 -0.70
C PRO A 299 27.51 3.57 -0.58
N GLU A 300 28.46 3.24 0.30
CA GLU A 300 28.93 1.87 0.55
C GLU A 300 28.06 1.12 1.59
N SER A 301 27.08 1.80 2.18
CA SER A 301 26.15 1.17 3.13
C SER A 301 25.31 0.09 2.42
N LYS A 302 25.23 -1.09 3.03
CA LYS A 302 24.49 -2.24 2.51
C LYS A 302 23.01 -2.18 2.91
N HIS A 303 22.10 -2.56 2.02
CA HIS A 303 20.68 -2.63 2.37
C HIS A 303 20.27 -4.07 2.63
N ARG A 304 19.71 -4.32 3.82
CA ARG A 304 19.36 -5.67 4.28
C ARG A 304 18.38 -6.38 3.35
N TYR A 305 17.43 -5.62 2.79
CA TYR A 305 16.33 -6.15 1.99
C TYR A 305 16.66 -6.26 0.50
N ASP A 306 17.79 -5.69 0.07
CA ASP A 306 18.29 -5.74 -1.30
C ASP A 306 19.55 -6.62 -1.40
N ALA A 307 19.53 -7.78 -0.73
CA ALA A 307 20.63 -8.76 -0.72
C ALA A 307 21.98 -8.22 -0.25
N GLU A 308 21.98 -7.28 0.70
CA GLU A 308 23.19 -6.65 1.21
C GLU A 308 24.00 -5.95 0.10
N LYS A 309 23.36 -5.60 -1.03
CA LYS A 309 23.91 -4.67 -2.03
C LYS A 309 24.06 -3.28 -1.43
N THR A 310 25.03 -2.54 -1.92
CA THR A 310 25.31 -1.16 -1.50
C THR A 310 24.30 -0.18 -2.08
N ALA A 311 24.10 0.96 -1.41
CA ALA A 311 23.21 2.01 -1.88
C ALA A 311 23.55 2.47 -3.31
N LYS A 312 24.85 2.55 -3.65
CA LYS A 312 25.32 2.90 -5.01
C LYS A 312 24.94 1.87 -6.09
N GLU A 313 24.72 0.60 -5.73
CA GLU A 313 24.30 -0.45 -6.65
C GLU A 313 22.78 -0.47 -6.83
N ILE A 314 22.04 -0.26 -5.75
CA ILE A 314 20.57 -0.36 -5.74
C ILE A 314 19.92 0.86 -6.38
N ILE A 315 20.43 2.05 -6.11
CA ILE A 315 19.76 3.29 -6.52
C ILE A 315 19.58 3.40 -8.04
N PRO A 316 20.60 3.17 -8.89
CA PRO A 316 20.41 3.21 -10.33
C PRO A 316 19.34 2.22 -10.80
N GLU A 317 19.36 0.98 -10.30
CA GLU A 317 18.36 -0.06 -10.61
C GLU A 317 16.94 0.41 -10.30
N LYS A 318 16.72 1.02 -9.14
CA LYS A 318 15.39 1.49 -8.70
C LYS A 318 14.93 2.72 -9.47
N LEU A 319 15.85 3.63 -9.84
CA LEU A 319 15.52 4.82 -10.63
C LEU A 319 15.08 4.47 -12.05
N ASP A 320 15.85 3.61 -12.72
CA ASP A 320 15.53 3.12 -14.05
C ASP A 320 14.15 2.43 -14.06
N ALA A 321 13.88 1.62 -13.03
CA ALA A 321 12.61 0.89 -12.89
C ALA A 321 11.38 1.79 -12.70
N VAL A 322 11.52 3.08 -12.34
CA VAL A 322 10.41 4.06 -12.31
C VAL A 322 10.58 5.19 -13.31
N GLY A 323 11.57 5.11 -14.22
CA GLY A 323 11.80 6.11 -15.26
C GLY A 323 12.29 7.46 -14.73
N LEU A 324 13.13 7.45 -13.69
CA LEU A 324 13.79 8.64 -13.16
C LEU A 324 15.25 8.66 -13.60
N THR A 325 15.78 9.83 -13.96
CA THR A 325 17.19 9.99 -14.38
C THR A 325 17.94 10.85 -13.39
N LYS A 326 19.04 10.32 -12.86
CA LYS A 326 19.92 11.04 -11.95
C LYS A 326 20.74 12.11 -12.70
N VAL A 327 20.83 13.33 -12.16
CA VAL A 327 21.60 14.43 -12.78
C VAL A 327 23.06 14.51 -12.33
N ASN A 328 23.38 14.03 -11.13
CA ASN A 328 24.72 14.12 -10.56
C ASN A 328 25.54 12.85 -10.84
N GLN A 329 26.81 13.00 -11.20
CA GLN A 329 27.70 11.87 -11.48
C GLN A 329 28.11 11.11 -10.20
N GLY A 330 28.43 11.83 -9.12
CA GLY A 330 28.84 11.28 -7.83
C GLY A 330 27.68 10.95 -6.87
N TRP A 331 27.97 10.60 -5.63
CA TRP A 331 26.97 10.30 -4.58
C TRP A 331 27.03 11.25 -3.38
N ASP A 332 28.21 11.81 -3.13
CA ASP A 332 28.46 12.93 -2.21
C ASP A 332 28.84 14.19 -3.02
N PHE A 333 28.75 15.37 -2.39
CA PHE A 333 28.72 16.67 -3.07
C PHE A 333 29.98 16.99 -3.88
N ASP A 334 29.75 17.49 -5.10
CA ASP A 334 30.45 18.67 -5.58
C ASP A 334 29.75 19.89 -4.95
N SER A 335 30.42 20.61 -4.06
CA SER A 335 29.91 21.81 -3.38
C SER A 335 29.50 22.92 -4.34
N SER A 336 29.95 22.88 -5.60
CA SER A 336 29.57 23.84 -6.64
C SER A 336 28.29 23.45 -7.40
N PHE A 337 27.88 22.18 -7.38
CA PHE A 337 26.79 21.63 -8.19
C PHE A 337 25.43 22.29 -7.92
N ALA A 338 25.18 22.72 -6.68
CA ALA A 338 23.91 23.33 -6.26
C ALA A 338 23.80 24.83 -6.57
N THR A 339 24.90 25.51 -6.92
CA THR A 339 24.88 26.98 -7.06
C THR A 339 24.41 27.47 -8.43
N THR A 340 24.43 26.61 -9.46
CA THR A 340 24.18 27.02 -10.85
C THR A 340 23.30 26.07 -11.66
N ASN A 341 23.02 24.86 -11.16
CA ASN A 341 22.16 23.89 -11.81
C ASN A 341 20.84 23.80 -11.03
N THR A 342 19.71 23.97 -11.72
CA THR A 342 18.35 23.81 -11.17
C THR A 342 17.50 22.89 -12.05
N GLU A 343 18.12 22.16 -13.00
CA GLU A 343 17.41 21.30 -13.94
C GLU A 343 17.08 19.93 -13.33
N TRP A 344 16.42 19.90 -12.17
CA TRP A 344 15.83 18.69 -11.61
C TRP A 344 14.44 18.96 -11.04
N ASP A 345 13.59 17.96 -11.09
CA ASP A 345 12.20 18.03 -10.64
C ASP A 345 12.11 17.94 -9.11
N PHE A 346 12.87 17.02 -8.52
CA PHE A 346 13.00 16.86 -7.06
C PHE A 346 14.37 16.28 -6.66
N GLU A 347 14.71 16.47 -5.39
CA GLU A 347 15.93 15.99 -4.75
C GLU A 347 15.62 14.83 -3.80
N VAL A 348 16.50 13.84 -3.77
CA VAL A 348 16.43 12.67 -2.88
C VAL A 348 17.70 12.62 -2.05
N ALA A 349 17.54 12.73 -0.73
CA ALA A 349 18.61 12.62 0.25
C ALA A 349 18.46 11.32 1.05
N ILE A 350 19.47 10.45 1.00
CA ILE A 350 19.43 9.12 1.59
C ILE A 350 20.41 9.05 2.75
N VAL A 351 19.86 8.99 3.95
CA VAL A 351 20.61 8.78 5.18
C VAL A 351 20.89 7.29 5.30
N THR A 352 22.16 6.91 5.32
CA THR A 352 22.61 5.54 5.44
C THR A 352 23.56 5.36 6.63
N ARG A 353 23.97 4.12 6.90
CA ARG A 353 24.79 3.81 8.08
C ARG A 353 26.16 4.45 7.89
N ARG A 354 26.71 5.05 8.95
CA ARG A 354 28.07 5.58 8.97
C ARG A 354 29.08 4.50 8.55
N PRO A 355 30.26 4.88 8.01
CA PRO A 355 31.33 3.92 7.74
C PRO A 355 31.65 3.05 8.97
N GLY A 356 31.74 1.73 8.77
CA GLY A 356 31.93 0.75 9.85
C GLY A 356 30.68 0.44 10.68
N GLY A 357 29.56 1.11 10.41
CA GLY A 357 28.30 0.93 11.12
C GLY A 357 27.61 -0.41 10.82
N SER A 358 27.16 -1.13 11.85
CA SER A 358 26.44 -2.41 11.75
C SER A 358 24.92 -2.23 11.74
N ASN A 359 24.22 -3.23 11.20
CA ASN A 359 22.75 -3.23 11.12
C ASN A 359 22.04 -3.12 12.48
N ASN A 360 22.70 -3.42 13.61
CA ASN A 360 22.07 -3.41 14.94
C ASN A 360 22.50 -2.21 15.81
N GLN A 361 23.42 -1.36 15.35
CA GLN A 361 23.94 -0.25 16.16
C GLN A 361 22.90 0.83 16.48
N TYR A 362 21.81 0.93 15.71
CA TYR A 362 20.67 1.79 16.06
C TYR A 362 20.09 1.45 17.45
N GLN A 363 20.25 0.21 17.93
CA GLN A 363 19.79 -0.23 19.26
C GLN A 363 20.67 0.26 20.42
N ALA A 364 21.82 0.88 20.14
CA ALA A 364 22.83 1.24 21.14
C ALA A 364 22.90 2.74 21.47
N ASN A 365 21.96 3.55 20.97
CA ASN A 365 22.04 5.01 21.03
C ASN A 365 23.39 5.53 20.47
N ASP A 366 23.66 5.20 19.20
CA ASP A 366 24.91 5.47 18.51
C ASP A 366 25.11 6.98 18.26
N ALA A 367 25.85 7.64 19.15
CA ALA A 367 26.15 9.07 19.03
C ALA A 367 27.00 9.42 17.80
N GLU A 368 27.88 8.51 17.36
CA GLU A 368 28.68 8.70 16.14
C GLU A 368 27.78 8.69 14.89
N GLN A 369 26.74 7.85 14.88
CA GLN A 369 25.75 7.87 13.81
C GLN A 369 24.96 9.18 13.84
N ALA A 370 24.53 9.67 15.01
CA ALA A 370 23.80 10.93 15.12
C ALA A 370 24.62 12.13 14.62
N GLU A 371 25.90 12.20 14.97
CA GLU A 371 26.82 13.23 14.46
C GLU A 371 27.00 13.12 12.94
N PHE A 372 27.12 11.89 12.42
CA PHE A 372 27.22 11.64 10.98
C PHE A 372 25.96 12.09 10.23
N ASP A 373 24.77 11.82 10.77
CA ASP A 373 23.51 12.28 10.19
C ASP A 373 23.41 13.80 10.21
N GLU A 374 23.78 14.44 11.32
CA GLU A 374 23.74 15.90 11.49
C GLU A 374 24.63 16.59 10.45
N ASN A 375 25.84 16.08 10.23
CA ASN A 375 26.74 16.57 9.18
C ASN A 375 26.15 16.42 7.76
N PHE A 376 25.32 15.39 7.54
CA PHE A 376 24.63 15.19 6.28
C PHE A 376 23.36 16.05 6.14
N LEU A 377 22.58 16.21 7.20
CA LEU A 377 21.25 16.84 7.15
C LEU A 377 21.27 18.36 7.36
N SER A 378 22.28 18.89 8.05
CA SER A 378 22.43 20.34 8.32
C SER A 378 22.33 21.21 7.07
N ARG A 379 22.82 20.72 5.93
CA ARG A 379 22.76 21.40 4.62
C ARG A 379 21.33 21.70 4.12
N TYR A 380 20.33 20.98 4.61
CA TYR A 380 18.94 21.15 4.22
C TYR A 380 18.17 22.11 5.13
N ARG A 381 18.77 22.56 6.25
CA ARG A 381 18.11 23.46 7.21
C ARG A 381 17.80 24.83 6.60
N ASP A 382 18.71 25.31 5.76
CA ASP A 382 18.59 26.61 5.09
C ASP A 382 17.80 26.55 3.77
N TYR A 383 17.28 25.38 3.38
CA TYR A 383 16.45 25.28 2.19
C TYR A 383 15.21 26.15 2.34
N SER A 384 14.84 26.88 1.29
CA SER A 384 13.57 27.61 1.23
C SER A 384 12.37 26.64 1.30
N PRO A 385 11.16 27.11 1.66
CA PRO A 385 9.95 26.27 1.59
C PRO A 385 9.77 25.60 0.22
N GLU A 386 10.09 26.29 -0.87
CA GLU A 386 10.01 25.73 -2.22
C GLU A 386 11.02 24.58 -2.42
N GLN A 387 12.27 24.76 -1.99
CA GLN A 387 13.29 23.71 -2.09
C GLN A 387 12.92 22.49 -1.25
N ARG A 388 12.37 22.69 -0.04
CA ARG A 388 11.90 21.59 0.81
C ARG A 388 10.72 20.86 0.19
N SER A 389 9.80 21.55 -0.48
CA SER A 389 8.65 20.93 -1.15
C SER A 389 9.03 20.00 -2.30
N LYS A 390 10.29 20.06 -2.74
CA LYS A 390 10.91 19.19 -3.74
C LYS A 390 11.96 18.25 -3.12
N LEU A 391 12.09 18.21 -1.79
CA LEU A 391 13.05 17.35 -1.10
C LEU A 391 12.35 16.11 -0.55
N VAL A 392 12.87 14.95 -0.94
CA VAL A 392 12.57 13.64 -0.38
C VAL A 392 13.76 13.24 0.47
N ILE A 393 13.50 12.80 1.69
CA ILE A 393 14.54 12.16 2.50
C ILE A 393 14.21 10.67 2.58
N ILE A 394 15.20 9.81 2.75
CA ILE A 394 15.04 8.37 2.91
C ILE A 394 15.95 7.94 4.05
N ASP A 395 15.42 7.26 5.06
CA ASP A 395 16.22 6.62 6.10
C ASP A 395 16.51 5.17 5.68
N GLY A 396 17.66 4.98 5.04
CA GLY A 396 18.13 3.68 4.56
C GLY A 396 18.87 2.85 5.61
N ARG A 397 18.93 3.29 6.88
CA ARG A 397 19.70 2.60 7.94
C ARG A 397 18.91 1.49 8.60
N LEU A 398 17.63 1.75 8.81
CA LEU A 398 16.76 0.89 9.59
C LEU A 398 16.17 -0.16 8.67
N PHE A 399 16.27 -1.42 9.09
CA PHE A 399 15.76 -2.55 8.33
C PHE A 399 14.28 -2.32 7.97
N ASN A 400 13.46 -1.82 8.90
CA ASN A 400 12.05 -1.56 8.62
C ASN A 400 11.72 -0.16 8.06
N GLY A 401 12.70 0.59 7.56
CA GLY A 401 12.45 1.82 6.81
C GLY A 401 11.77 2.96 7.55
N ALA A 402 11.60 2.83 8.87
CA ALA A 402 11.05 3.90 9.69
C ALA A 402 12.08 5.03 9.80
N TRP A 403 11.59 6.27 9.84
CA TRP A 403 12.45 7.41 10.14
C TRP A 403 12.70 7.49 11.64
N ASP A 404 13.96 7.51 12.07
CA ASP A 404 14.32 8.02 13.39
C ASP A 404 13.96 9.51 13.54
N SER A 405 12.94 9.82 14.35
CA SER A 405 12.45 11.20 14.54
C SER A 405 13.54 12.18 15.01
N ARG A 406 14.62 11.72 15.65
CA ARG A 406 15.75 12.59 16.05
C ARG A 406 16.51 13.17 14.87
N SER A 407 16.43 12.50 13.73
CA SER A 407 17.06 12.89 12.47
C SER A 407 16.06 13.46 11.46
N ALA A 408 14.79 13.64 11.84
CA ALA A 408 13.81 14.31 10.99
C ALA A 408 14.07 15.82 10.99
N LEU A 409 13.89 16.47 9.83
CA LEU A 409 13.95 17.93 9.76
C LEU A 409 12.68 18.53 10.39
N GLN A 410 12.84 19.61 11.14
CA GLN A 410 11.74 20.37 11.74
C GLN A 410 11.01 21.23 10.68
N SER A 411 10.39 20.58 9.70
CA SER A 411 9.66 21.23 8.59
C SER A 411 8.44 20.40 8.21
N CYS A 412 7.40 21.04 7.68
CA CYS A 412 6.16 20.35 7.29
C CYS A 412 6.02 20.17 5.78
N ASP A 413 6.92 20.77 5.01
CA ASP A 413 6.77 20.94 3.56
C ASP A 413 7.75 20.03 2.81
N LEU A 414 7.91 18.78 3.24
CA LEU A 414 8.71 17.80 2.53
C LEU A 414 7.85 17.02 1.53
N LEU A 415 8.39 16.75 0.34
CA LEU A 415 7.66 16.12 -0.77
C LEU A 415 7.11 14.76 -0.36
N ALA A 416 7.97 13.92 0.22
CA ALA A 416 7.61 12.58 0.64
C ALA A 416 8.66 12.02 1.57
N PHE A 417 8.25 11.03 2.35
CA PHE A 417 9.14 10.09 3.00
C PHE A 417 8.46 8.73 3.08
N GLY A 418 9.25 7.66 3.03
CA GLY A 418 8.77 6.28 3.14
C GLY A 418 7.98 6.05 4.42
N SER A 419 6.66 5.96 4.28
CA SER A 419 5.75 5.69 5.38
C SER A 419 5.29 4.23 5.28
N TRP A 420 5.33 3.51 6.40
CA TRP A 420 4.60 2.26 6.72
C TRP A 420 5.32 0.94 6.45
N GLY A 421 5.43 0.13 7.51
CA GLY A 421 5.81 -1.29 7.43
C GLY A 421 7.01 -1.58 6.53
N THR A 422 7.01 -2.74 5.90
CA THR A 422 8.09 -3.19 5.01
C THR A 422 8.28 -2.36 3.73
N PHE A 423 7.47 -1.32 3.49
CA PHE A 423 7.54 -0.44 2.31
C PHE A 423 8.56 0.67 2.48
N GLY A 424 8.71 1.23 3.69
CA GLY A 424 9.79 2.17 3.98
C GLY A 424 11.18 1.55 3.80
N ASN A 425 11.27 0.21 3.87
CA ASN A 425 12.52 -0.56 3.80
C ASN A 425 13.20 -0.44 2.44
N ALA A 426 12.40 -0.11 1.43
CA ALA A 426 12.78 -0.18 0.04
C ALA A 426 12.88 1.23 -0.54
N VAL A 427 14.10 1.58 -0.94
CA VAL A 427 14.41 2.76 -1.73
C VAL A 427 13.42 2.91 -2.90
N GLY A 428 13.05 1.82 -3.58
CA GLY A 428 12.13 1.84 -4.71
C GLY A 428 10.72 2.31 -4.35
N ALA A 429 10.13 1.81 -3.26
CA ALA A 429 8.81 2.25 -2.79
C ALA A 429 8.79 3.76 -2.46
N THR A 430 9.82 4.27 -1.80
CA THR A 430 9.90 5.70 -1.45
C THR A 430 10.05 6.57 -2.69
N LEU A 431 10.91 6.16 -3.64
CA LEU A 431 11.05 6.84 -4.93
C LEU A 431 9.75 6.82 -5.73
N ALA A 432 9.04 5.69 -5.72
CA ALA A 432 7.74 5.55 -6.37
C ALA A 432 6.68 6.49 -5.76
N ILE A 433 6.57 6.54 -4.43
CA ILE A 433 5.66 7.46 -3.72
C ILE A 433 6.03 8.92 -4.01
N ALA A 434 7.31 9.27 -3.97
CA ALA A 434 7.76 10.62 -4.29
C ALA A 434 7.35 11.01 -5.72
N LYS A 435 7.56 10.12 -6.70
CA LYS A 435 7.13 10.32 -8.09
C LYS A 435 5.61 10.53 -8.17
N ILE A 436 4.84 9.70 -7.47
CA ILE A 436 3.36 9.77 -7.40
C ILE A 436 2.89 11.11 -6.82
N LEU A 437 3.45 11.52 -5.68
CA LEU A 437 3.06 12.76 -4.99
C LEU A 437 3.48 14.00 -5.75
N PHE A 438 4.63 13.95 -6.41
CA PHE A 438 5.09 15.01 -7.30
C PHE A 438 4.15 15.14 -8.51
N PHE A 439 3.76 14.01 -9.12
CA PHE A 439 2.79 13.99 -10.21
C PHE A 439 1.43 14.52 -9.77
N ALA A 440 0.96 14.11 -8.60
CA ALA A 440 -0.35 14.50 -8.05
C ALA A 440 -0.44 15.98 -7.66
N GLN A 441 0.70 16.66 -7.45
CA GLN A 441 0.78 18.06 -7.01
C GLN A 441 -0.11 18.37 -5.80
N ASN A 442 -0.13 17.47 -4.81
CA ASN A 442 -1.00 17.60 -3.63
C ASN A 442 -0.19 17.86 -2.35
N PRO A 443 0.04 19.13 -1.96
CA PRO A 443 0.86 19.46 -0.79
C PRO A 443 0.24 19.00 0.53
N PHE A 444 -1.09 18.88 0.61
CA PHE A 444 -1.76 18.34 1.81
C PHE A 444 -1.44 16.85 2.00
N ALA A 445 -1.44 16.08 0.91
CA ALA A 445 -1.04 14.68 0.91
C ALA A 445 0.42 14.51 1.29
N GLN A 446 1.30 15.32 0.70
CA GLN A 446 2.74 15.32 0.96
C GLN A 446 3.01 15.55 2.46
N LYS A 447 2.43 16.61 3.02
CA LYS A 447 2.53 16.93 4.45
C LYS A 447 1.94 15.82 5.33
N GLN A 448 0.77 15.29 5.00
CA GLN A 448 0.13 14.23 5.81
C GLN A 448 0.98 12.96 5.84
N LEU A 449 1.37 12.45 4.67
CA LEU A 449 2.16 11.22 4.55
C LEU A 449 3.54 11.37 5.19
N TYR A 450 4.19 12.52 5.03
CA TYR A 450 5.45 12.81 5.70
C TYR A 450 5.29 12.76 7.23
N LEU A 451 4.31 13.48 7.78
CA LEU A 451 4.09 13.54 9.22
C LEU A 451 3.70 12.17 9.80
N GLU A 452 2.86 11.41 9.10
CA GLU A 452 2.50 10.04 9.50
C GLU A 452 3.71 9.09 9.45
N ALA A 453 4.62 9.27 8.49
CA ALA A 453 5.86 8.51 8.42
C ALA A 453 6.80 8.79 9.60
N VAL A 454 6.99 10.07 9.94
CA VAL A 454 7.78 10.49 11.10
C VAL A 454 7.16 9.98 12.39
N ALA A 455 5.82 9.99 12.50
CA ALA A 455 5.14 9.44 13.65
C ALA A 455 5.33 7.93 13.79
N HIS A 456 5.36 7.20 12.67
CA HIS A 456 5.55 5.75 12.63
C HIS A 456 6.94 5.27 13.12
N ASP A 457 7.85 6.18 13.51
CA ASP A 457 9.13 5.94 14.21
C ASP A 457 9.05 4.90 15.35
N VAL A 458 7.87 4.77 15.96
CA VAL A 458 7.51 3.77 16.98
C VAL A 458 7.95 2.35 16.65
N PHE A 459 8.18 1.95 15.40
CA PHE A 459 8.56 0.55 15.11
C PHE A 459 10.07 0.31 15.12
N ALA A 460 10.90 1.20 14.58
CA ALA A 460 12.36 0.99 14.57
C ALA A 460 13.00 1.36 15.91
N ASN A 461 12.63 2.53 16.45
CA ASN A 461 12.88 2.82 17.84
C ASN A 461 12.09 1.85 18.72
N GLY A 462 10.88 1.39 18.36
CA GLY A 462 10.13 0.33 19.05
C GLY A 462 10.83 -1.01 19.21
N TYR A 463 11.59 -1.48 18.24
CA TYR A 463 12.37 -2.70 18.48
C TYR A 463 13.37 -2.50 19.63
N ALA A 464 13.82 -1.27 19.91
CA ALA A 464 14.58 -0.91 21.11
C ALA A 464 13.70 -0.40 22.28
N GLU A 465 12.61 0.32 22.04
CA GLU A 465 11.76 1.02 23.02
C GLU A 465 10.60 0.16 23.52
N ALA A 466 9.98 -0.56 22.60
CA ALA A 466 9.02 -1.61 22.87
C ALA A 466 9.72 -2.85 23.45
N GLN A 467 11.01 -3.12 23.15
CA GLN A 467 11.75 -4.21 23.84
C GLN A 467 12.53 -3.78 25.10
N LYS A 468 12.97 -2.53 25.25
CA LYS A 468 13.85 -2.08 26.36
C LYS A 468 13.66 -0.62 26.84
N GLY A 469 12.85 0.21 26.18
CA GLY A 469 12.72 1.64 26.48
C GLY A 469 11.42 2.04 27.20
N GLU A 470 11.07 3.32 27.06
CA GLU A 470 10.03 3.99 27.86
C GLU A 470 8.62 3.40 27.63
N LEU A 471 8.25 3.09 26.39
CA LEU A 471 6.96 2.48 26.07
C LEU A 471 6.76 1.16 26.81
N LYS A 472 7.75 0.26 26.76
CA LYS A 472 7.72 -1.02 27.50
C LYS A 472 7.59 -0.79 28.99
N GLN A 473 8.34 0.17 29.54
CA GLN A 473 8.29 0.50 30.96
C GLN A 473 6.90 1.01 31.38
N GLN A 474 6.30 1.92 30.60
CA GLN A 474 4.97 2.45 30.88
C GLN A 474 3.89 1.38 30.72
N VAL A 475 3.95 0.53 29.70
CA VAL A 475 3.03 -0.60 29.52
C VAL A 475 3.13 -1.59 30.67
N ASN A 476 4.34 -2.00 31.06
CA ASN A 476 4.54 -2.97 32.16
C ASN A 476 4.18 -2.42 33.55
N LYS A 477 4.08 -1.09 33.74
CA LYS A 477 3.52 -0.48 34.96
C LYS A 477 2.00 -0.65 35.05
N THR A 478 1.33 -0.99 33.96
CA THR A 478 -0.12 -1.20 33.95
C THR A 478 -0.45 -2.59 34.51
N VAL A 479 -1.22 -2.62 35.61
CA VAL A 479 -1.56 -3.88 36.31
C VAL A 479 -2.22 -4.88 35.35
N GLY A 480 -1.64 -6.09 35.29
CA GLY A 480 -2.16 -7.21 34.51
C GLY A 480 -1.76 -7.23 33.03
N ILE A 481 -0.99 -6.24 32.55
CA ILE A 481 -0.53 -6.17 31.16
C ILE A 481 0.99 -6.28 31.11
N LYS A 482 1.49 -7.23 30.32
CA LYS A 482 2.91 -7.32 29.96
C LYS A 482 3.04 -6.92 28.51
N PHE A 483 4.00 -6.05 28.23
CA PHE A 483 4.34 -5.68 26.88
C PHE A 483 4.66 -6.93 26.05
N ASP A 484 3.96 -7.10 24.93
CA ASP A 484 4.15 -8.19 23.96
C ASP A 484 4.00 -7.63 22.54
N HIS A 485 5.11 -7.55 21.81
CA HIS A 485 5.09 -7.06 20.43
C HIS A 485 4.91 -8.14 19.36
N TYR A 486 5.10 -9.41 19.72
CA TYR A 486 5.06 -10.52 18.75
C TYR A 486 3.67 -11.14 18.66
N TYR A 487 3.00 -11.30 19.79
CA TYR A 487 1.72 -12.02 19.88
C TYR A 487 0.57 -11.13 20.37
N GLY A 488 0.89 -9.89 20.77
CA GLY A 488 -0.06 -8.86 21.19
C GLY A 488 -0.80 -9.20 22.47
N TYR A 489 -2.05 -8.75 22.60
CA TYR A 489 -2.73 -8.70 23.89
C TYR A 489 -3.99 -9.58 23.94
N LYS A 490 -4.29 -10.13 25.11
CA LYS A 490 -5.36 -11.14 25.28
C LYS A 490 -6.77 -10.59 25.08
N THR A 491 -6.98 -9.30 25.30
CA THR A 491 -8.29 -8.65 25.23
C THR A 491 -8.21 -7.33 24.47
N ASP A 492 -9.33 -6.95 23.87
CA ASP A 492 -9.61 -5.62 23.31
C ASP A 492 -9.32 -4.50 24.32
N LYS A 493 -9.72 -4.68 25.58
CA LYS A 493 -9.47 -3.73 26.67
C LYS A 493 -7.96 -3.54 26.94
N ASP A 494 -7.18 -4.61 26.88
CA ASP A 494 -5.73 -4.53 27.10
C ASP A 494 -5.03 -3.86 25.90
N THR A 495 -5.42 -4.22 24.68
CA THR A 495 -4.97 -3.54 23.45
C THR A 495 -5.26 -2.04 23.52
N ALA A 496 -6.48 -1.64 23.88
CA ALA A 496 -6.86 -0.22 23.97
C ALA A 496 -6.02 0.55 24.98
N LYS A 497 -5.72 -0.03 26.15
CA LYS A 497 -4.83 0.60 27.15
C LYS A 497 -3.41 0.80 26.63
N VAL A 498 -2.85 -0.21 25.98
CA VAL A 498 -1.50 -0.15 25.41
C VAL A 498 -1.42 0.94 24.35
N PHE A 499 -2.39 0.96 23.44
CA PHE A 499 -2.45 1.96 22.37
C PHE A 499 -2.72 3.37 22.89
N ALA A 500 -3.43 3.54 24.02
CA ALA A 500 -3.54 4.85 24.68
C ALA A 500 -2.20 5.36 25.22
N ILE A 501 -1.39 4.48 25.83
CA ILE A 501 -0.02 4.81 26.28
C ILE A 501 0.84 5.18 25.07
N LEU A 502 0.79 4.37 24.01
CA LEU A 502 1.53 4.61 22.78
C LEU A 502 1.17 5.97 22.17
N ASN A 503 -0.12 6.23 21.96
CA ASN A 503 -0.61 7.49 21.41
C ASN A 503 -0.15 8.69 22.23
N LYS A 504 -0.21 8.60 23.57
CA LYS A 504 0.25 9.68 24.44
C LYS A 504 1.75 9.95 24.25
N LEU A 505 2.58 8.91 24.29
CA LEU A 505 4.03 9.04 24.21
C LEU A 505 4.47 9.62 22.87
N VAL A 506 3.92 9.11 21.77
CA VAL A 506 4.28 9.55 20.42
C VAL A 506 3.87 11.00 20.19
N ASN A 507 2.64 11.37 20.57
CA ASN A 507 2.19 12.75 20.44
C ASN A 507 3.02 13.71 21.28
N GLN A 508 3.46 13.32 22.47
CA GLN A 508 4.36 14.14 23.27
C GLN A 508 5.66 14.41 22.52
N ARG A 509 6.31 13.36 22.00
CA ARG A 509 7.59 13.49 21.30
C ARG A 509 7.50 14.26 20.00
N LEU A 510 6.45 14.05 19.23
CA LEU A 510 6.25 14.79 17.98
C LEU A 510 5.98 16.26 18.27
N LYS A 511 5.24 16.58 19.35
CA LYS A 511 5.07 17.98 19.79
C LYS A 511 6.38 18.60 20.25
N GLU A 512 7.21 17.86 20.98
CA GLU A 512 8.55 18.32 21.38
C GLU A 512 9.46 18.53 20.16
N HIS A 513 9.46 17.59 19.21
CA HIS A 513 10.27 17.67 17.99
C HIS A 513 9.85 18.85 17.09
N PHE A 514 8.55 19.07 16.91
CA PHE A 514 7.99 20.12 16.07
C PHE A 514 7.59 21.38 16.86
N ALA A 515 8.10 21.58 18.08
CA ALA A 515 7.67 22.63 19.00
C ALA A 515 7.79 24.06 18.42
N ASP A 516 8.84 24.30 17.64
CA ASP A 516 9.12 25.59 17.01
C ASP A 516 8.47 25.75 15.62
N THR A 517 7.54 24.86 15.26
CA THR A 517 6.86 24.83 13.96
C THR A 517 5.34 24.81 14.14
N ASN A 518 4.60 25.03 13.06
CA ASN A 518 3.15 24.87 13.01
C ASN A 518 2.72 23.51 12.43
N CYS A 519 3.61 22.51 12.34
CA CYS A 519 3.29 21.23 11.69
C CYS A 519 2.11 20.50 12.35
N LEU A 520 2.00 20.61 13.68
CA LEU A 520 1.04 19.88 14.49
C LEU A 520 -0.04 20.78 15.12
N GLU A 521 -0.19 22.01 14.66
CA GLU A 521 -1.15 22.95 15.22
C GLU A 521 -2.58 22.38 15.18
N GLY A 522 -3.19 22.21 16.35
CA GLY A 522 -4.53 21.62 16.49
C GLY A 522 -4.63 20.14 16.10
N LYS A 523 -3.51 19.43 15.94
CA LYS A 523 -3.46 18.04 15.45
C LYS A 523 -2.80 17.08 16.43
N ASN A 524 -3.22 15.83 16.36
CA ASN A 524 -2.60 14.71 17.07
C ASN A 524 -2.55 13.49 16.15
N PHE A 525 -1.62 12.59 16.40
CA PHE A 525 -1.55 11.30 15.74
C PHE A 525 -2.39 10.27 16.47
N SER A 526 -3.02 9.37 15.71
CA SER A 526 -3.79 8.24 16.21
C SER A 526 -3.23 6.94 15.66
N PHE A 527 -2.69 6.14 16.55
CA PHE A 527 -2.27 4.76 16.32
C PHE A 527 -3.46 3.85 16.55
N THR A 528 -3.81 3.08 15.53
CA THR A 528 -4.93 2.13 15.56
C THR A 528 -4.41 0.71 15.34
N PRO A 529 -4.73 -0.25 16.23
CA PRO A 529 -4.32 -1.64 16.06
C PRO A 529 -4.99 -2.24 14.83
N GLN A 530 -4.21 -2.87 13.94
CA GLN A 530 -4.77 -3.55 12.77
C GLN A 530 -5.27 -4.97 13.06
N LEU A 531 -4.52 -5.68 13.90
CA LEU A 531 -4.84 -6.99 14.44
C LEU A 531 -4.48 -6.93 15.93
N TRP A 532 -5.27 -7.54 16.80
CA TRP A 532 -5.04 -7.55 18.26
C TRP A 532 -3.72 -8.21 18.70
N ARG A 533 -2.95 -8.76 17.75
CA ARG A 533 -1.74 -9.57 17.96
C ARG A 533 -0.42 -8.90 17.57
N THR A 534 -0.40 -7.75 16.89
CA THR A 534 0.87 -7.15 16.43
C THR A 534 0.89 -5.64 16.62
N PHE A 535 2.07 -5.08 16.92
CA PHE A 535 2.32 -3.62 16.95
C PHE A 535 2.44 -3.00 15.54
N GLU A 536 2.09 -3.75 14.50
CA GLU A 536 2.01 -3.22 13.15
C GLU A 536 0.69 -2.45 13.02
N SER A 537 0.68 -1.20 13.48
CA SER A 537 -0.49 -0.33 13.57
C SER A 537 -0.55 0.71 12.47
N GLU A 538 -1.76 1.18 12.16
CA GLU A 538 -1.94 2.36 11.32
C GLU A 538 -1.69 3.62 12.12
N VAL A 539 -1.14 4.65 11.46
CA VAL A 539 -0.89 5.96 12.06
C VAL A 539 -1.60 7.00 11.22
N HIS A 540 -2.48 7.76 11.86
CA HIS A 540 -3.31 8.76 11.19
C HIS A 540 -3.12 10.13 11.84
N LEU A 541 -2.95 11.17 11.03
CA LEU A 541 -2.97 12.55 11.50
C LEU A 541 -4.43 13.03 11.69
N MET A 542 -4.78 13.50 12.88
CA MET A 542 -6.16 13.83 13.27
C MET A 542 -6.29 15.28 13.79
N PRO A 543 -7.25 16.09 13.28
CA PRO A 543 -8.04 15.83 12.08
C PRO A 543 -7.15 15.78 10.82
N PRO A 544 -7.53 15.00 9.79
CA PRO A 544 -6.74 14.86 8.57
C PRO A 544 -6.58 16.18 7.82
N LEU A 545 -5.56 16.27 6.98
CA LEU A 545 -5.33 17.45 6.13
C LEU A 545 -6.19 17.41 4.87
N GLU A 546 -6.39 16.21 4.31
CA GLU A 546 -7.25 16.00 3.17
C GLU A 546 -8.23 14.84 3.50
N PRO A 547 -9.56 15.08 3.46
CA PRO A 547 -10.56 14.07 3.84
C PRO A 547 -10.57 12.80 2.99
N LYS A 548 -10.45 12.90 1.66
CA LYS A 548 -10.45 11.77 0.73
C LYS A 548 -9.27 10.82 0.97
N ILE A 549 -8.08 11.34 1.26
CA ILE A 549 -6.88 10.55 1.58
C ILE A 549 -7.07 9.83 2.93
N ALA A 550 -7.65 10.50 3.91
CA ALA A 550 -7.89 9.90 5.22
C ALA A 550 -9.04 8.88 5.24
N GLN A 551 -10.09 9.11 4.43
CA GLN A 551 -11.26 8.22 4.32
C GLN A 551 -10.94 6.86 3.70
N VAL A 552 -9.87 6.77 2.90
CA VAL A 552 -9.45 5.50 2.29
C VAL A 552 -8.54 4.65 3.19
N GLY A 553 -8.07 5.21 4.30
CA GLY A 553 -7.57 4.44 5.45
C GLY A 553 -8.68 3.60 6.06
N VAL A 554 -8.36 2.58 6.87
CA VAL A 554 -9.30 1.55 7.35
C VAL A 554 -10.32 2.08 8.40
N PHE A 555 -10.70 3.36 8.32
CA PHE A 555 -11.98 3.84 8.84
C PHE A 555 -13.14 3.32 7.98
N ARG A 556 -13.23 1.99 7.84
CA ARG A 556 -14.54 1.36 7.74
C ARG A 556 -15.22 1.53 9.09
N LYS A 557 -16.36 2.21 9.12
CA LYS A 557 -17.30 2.18 10.26
C LYS A 557 -17.99 0.81 10.42
N ASP A 558 -17.55 -0.20 9.69
CA ASP A 558 -18.31 -1.40 9.36
C ASP A 558 -17.50 -2.70 9.48
N LEU A 559 -16.44 -2.72 10.29
CA LEU A 559 -15.94 -3.99 10.81
C LEU A 559 -16.64 -4.33 12.13
N ASN A 560 -17.54 -5.30 12.05
CA ASN A 560 -18.23 -5.87 13.20
C ASN A 560 -17.21 -6.25 14.30
N PRO A 561 -17.31 -5.69 15.52
CA PRO A 561 -16.41 -6.00 16.63
C PRO A 561 -16.31 -7.51 16.94
N LYS A 562 -17.34 -8.29 16.56
CA LYS A 562 -17.37 -9.76 16.74
C LYS A 562 -16.38 -10.52 15.85
N VAL A 563 -15.91 -9.94 14.73
CA VAL A 563 -14.92 -10.57 13.84
C VAL A 563 -13.56 -10.73 14.53
N PHE A 564 -13.31 -9.98 15.61
CA PHE A 564 -12.08 -10.00 16.39
C PHE A 564 -12.25 -10.65 17.77
N GLN A 565 -13.39 -11.32 18.02
CA GLN A 565 -13.61 -12.00 19.30
C GLN A 565 -12.76 -13.27 19.41
N PRO A 566 -11.93 -13.42 20.47
CA PRO A 566 -11.01 -14.53 20.66
C PRO A 566 -11.68 -15.88 21.01
N LYS A 567 -12.99 -16.04 20.75
CA LYS A 567 -13.77 -17.23 21.15
C LYS A 567 -14.32 -18.07 19.99
N ALA A 568 -14.03 -17.75 18.74
CA ALA A 568 -14.24 -18.71 17.66
C ALA A 568 -13.08 -19.71 17.65
N LYS A 569 -13.28 -20.86 18.29
CA LYS A 569 -12.42 -22.05 18.16
C LYS A 569 -12.38 -22.53 16.73
#